data_AF-A0A7C3UJK9-F1
#
_entry.id   AF-A0A7C3UJK9-F1
#
_cell.length_a   1.000
_cell.length_b   1.000
_cell.length_c   1.000
_cell.angle_alpha   90.00
_cell.angle_beta   90.00
_cell.angle_gamma   90.00
#
_symmetry.space_group_name_H-M   'P 1'
#
loop_
_entity.id
_entity.type
_entity.pdbx_description
1 polymer ?
#
loop_
_entity_poly.entity_id
_entity_poly.type
_entity_poly.pdbx_seq_one_letter_code
_entity_poly.pdbx_strand_id
1 'polypeptide(L)'
;MKKEHKEKKLDVRYKTLVLKKNKKNINKFYSVPFSERIILLPQCLRNIKKCIAKDIGNRYVCQKCGSCKIYHIINSAEELRYKGAFILKGGRAIIDIIKQFKPKSILGIACFYEGLLGIQECEKNRIPVQFVPLTKDGCFNTDVNLRKLMLILYKRFNNI
;
A
#
# COMPACT_ATOMS: atom_id res chain seq x y z
N MET A 1 -9.75 25.61 16.41
CA MET A 1 -9.61 24.98 17.76
C MET A 1 -10.40 23.69 17.97
N LYS A 2 -11.76 23.67 18.06
CA LYS A 2 -12.51 22.40 18.33
C LYS A 2 -12.49 21.35 17.20
N LYS A 3 -12.47 21.78 15.92
CA LYS A 3 -12.36 20.88 14.75
C LYS A 3 -10.98 20.21 14.65
N GLU A 4 -9.90 20.99 14.73
CA GLU A 4 -8.52 20.46 14.69
C GLU A 4 -8.20 19.52 15.85
N HIS A 5 -8.73 19.78 17.05
CA HIS A 5 -8.57 18.86 18.19
C HIS A 5 -9.29 17.52 17.95
N LYS A 6 -10.45 17.54 17.29
CA LYS A 6 -11.24 16.33 16.96
C LYS A 6 -10.57 15.52 15.84
N GLU A 7 -10.01 16.18 14.83
CA GLU A 7 -9.24 15.55 13.75
C GLU A 7 -7.94 14.93 14.27
N LYS A 8 -7.19 15.62 15.14
CA LYS A 8 -5.99 15.05 15.79
C LYS A 8 -6.31 13.82 16.64
N LYS A 9 -7.43 13.83 17.39
CA LYS A 9 -7.85 12.68 18.20
C LYS A 9 -8.27 11.48 17.35
N LEU A 10 -8.86 11.72 16.18
CA LEU A 10 -9.28 10.71 15.22
C LEU A 10 -8.09 10.08 14.48
N ASP A 11 -7.11 10.91 14.09
CA ASP A 11 -5.84 10.47 13.49
C ASP A 11 -5.05 9.51 14.42
N VAL A 12 -4.93 9.88 15.70
CA VAL A 12 -4.30 9.03 16.73
C VAL A 12 -4.98 7.66 16.85
N ARG A 13 -6.31 7.62 16.74
CA ARG A 13 -7.07 6.36 16.79
C ARG A 13 -6.78 5.47 15.60
N TYR A 14 -6.78 6.01 14.38
CA TYR A 14 -6.49 5.25 13.16
C TYR A 14 -5.08 4.67 13.20
N LYS A 15 -4.09 5.50 13.55
CA LYS A 15 -2.70 5.08 13.69
C LYS A 15 -2.53 3.92 14.67
N THR A 16 -3.15 4.01 15.83
CA THR A 16 -3.09 2.95 16.85
C THR A 16 -3.68 1.63 16.33
N LEU A 17 -4.84 1.69 15.66
CA LEU A 17 -5.49 0.51 15.10
C LEU A 17 -4.66 -0.14 13.99
N VAL A 18 -4.15 0.67 13.06
CA VAL A 18 -3.29 0.21 11.96
C VAL A 18 -2.03 -0.48 12.49
N LEU A 19 -1.34 0.11 13.47
CA LEU A 19 -0.14 -0.48 14.05
C LEU A 19 -0.42 -1.82 14.75
N LYS A 20 -1.56 -1.92 15.48
CA LYS A 20 -2.00 -3.19 16.09
C LYS A 20 -2.27 -4.25 15.03
N LYS A 21 -2.94 -3.90 13.94
CA LYS A 21 -3.25 -4.80 12.82
C LYS A 21 -1.98 -5.25 12.09
N ASN A 22 -1.03 -4.35 11.84
CA ASN A 22 0.28 -4.67 11.29
C ASN A 22 1.02 -5.70 12.15
N LYS A 23 1.10 -5.48 13.47
CA LYS A 23 1.76 -6.43 14.39
C LYS A 23 1.11 -7.82 14.32
N LYS A 24 -0.23 -7.88 14.29
CA LYS A 24 -0.98 -9.15 14.20
C LYS A 24 -0.73 -9.91 12.88
N ASN A 25 -0.56 -9.19 11.78
CA ASN A 25 -0.46 -9.79 10.45
C ASN A 25 0.98 -10.09 10.00
N ILE A 26 2.01 -9.69 10.76
CA ILE A 26 3.40 -9.69 10.27
C ILE A 26 3.88 -11.07 9.84
N ASN A 27 3.66 -12.09 10.66
CA ASN A 27 4.09 -13.46 10.34
C ASN A 27 3.29 -14.04 9.18
N LYS A 28 1.96 -13.84 9.17
CA LYS A 28 1.07 -14.32 8.10
C LYS A 28 1.35 -13.67 6.74
N PHE A 29 1.73 -12.39 6.74
CA PHE A 29 2.12 -11.69 5.52
C PHE A 29 3.41 -12.26 4.97
N TYR A 30 4.43 -12.44 5.83
CA TYR A 30 5.72 -12.95 5.40
C TYR A 30 5.70 -14.43 5.05
N SER A 31 4.79 -15.25 5.58
CA SER A 31 4.70 -16.68 5.24
C SER A 31 4.21 -16.95 3.81
N VAL A 32 3.66 -15.96 3.12
CA VAL A 32 3.21 -16.09 1.72
C VAL A 32 4.39 -15.83 0.78
N PRO A 33 4.65 -16.62 -0.27
CA PRO A 33 5.75 -16.34 -1.23
C PRO A 33 5.46 -15.09 -2.08
N PHE A 34 6.50 -14.40 -2.56
CA PHE A 34 6.35 -13.15 -3.34
C PHE A 34 5.41 -13.29 -4.55
N SER A 35 5.48 -14.41 -5.27
CA SER A 35 4.62 -14.73 -6.43
C SER A 35 3.12 -14.81 -6.11
N GLU A 36 2.74 -14.78 -4.83
CA GLU A 36 1.36 -14.75 -4.37
C GLU A 36 1.02 -13.47 -3.60
N ARG A 37 1.99 -12.55 -3.45
CA ARG A 37 1.80 -11.22 -2.85
C ARG A 37 1.56 -10.17 -3.93
N ILE A 38 0.73 -9.17 -3.62
CA ILE A 38 0.64 -7.94 -4.42
C ILE A 38 0.99 -6.71 -3.59
N ILE A 39 1.31 -5.61 -4.27
CA ILE A 39 1.53 -4.30 -3.68
C ILE A 39 0.41 -3.35 -4.14
N LEU A 40 -0.20 -2.62 -3.22
CA LEU A 40 -1.18 -1.58 -3.51
C LEU A 40 -0.58 -0.21 -3.19
N LEU A 41 -0.48 0.63 -4.21
CA LEU A 41 0.14 1.95 -4.18
C LEU A 41 -0.94 3.03 -4.31
N PRO A 42 -0.81 4.16 -3.62
CA PRO A 42 -1.76 5.25 -3.73
C PRO A 42 -1.41 6.16 -4.91
N GLN A 43 -2.41 6.64 -5.65
CA GLN A 43 -2.19 7.59 -6.75
C GLN A 43 -1.49 8.89 -6.30
N CYS A 44 -1.64 9.30 -5.03
CA CYS A 44 -1.08 10.56 -4.53
C CYS A 44 0.46 10.58 -4.48
N LEU A 45 1.11 9.41 -4.48
CA LEU A 45 2.58 9.31 -4.58
C LEU A 45 3.11 9.65 -5.98
N ARG A 46 2.24 9.75 -6.99
CA ARG A 46 2.64 10.19 -8.33
C ARG A 46 3.08 11.65 -8.28
N ASN A 47 4.13 11.97 -9.03
CA ASN A 47 4.42 13.36 -9.38
C ASN A 47 3.48 13.79 -10.50
N ILE A 48 2.38 14.48 -10.16
CA ILE A 48 1.31 14.80 -11.13
C ILE A 48 1.80 15.65 -12.30
N LYS A 49 2.85 16.47 -12.11
CA LYS A 49 3.41 17.31 -13.17
C LYS A 49 4.27 16.54 -14.19
N LYS A 50 4.85 15.40 -13.80
CA LYS A 50 5.84 14.66 -14.61
C LYS A 50 5.46 13.21 -14.91
N CYS A 51 4.52 12.63 -14.15
CA CYS A 51 4.18 11.22 -14.24
C CYS A 51 3.27 10.96 -15.44
N ILE A 52 3.76 10.14 -16.38
CA ILE A 52 3.06 9.71 -17.59
C ILE A 52 2.32 8.37 -17.42
N ALA A 53 1.96 8.00 -16.18
CA ALA A 53 1.25 6.73 -15.96
C ALA A 53 -0.12 6.75 -16.66
N LYS A 54 -0.42 5.69 -17.42
CA LYS A 54 -1.64 5.54 -18.20
C LYS A 54 -2.83 5.32 -17.26
N ASP A 55 -3.91 6.05 -17.52
CA ASP A 55 -5.18 5.85 -16.83
C ASP A 55 -5.92 4.65 -17.43
N ILE A 56 -6.25 3.65 -16.60
CA ILE A 56 -7.03 2.49 -17.03
C ILE A 56 -8.06 2.14 -15.95
N GLY A 57 -9.32 2.45 -16.23
CA GLY A 57 -10.45 2.12 -15.36
C GLY A 57 -10.29 2.74 -13.95
N ASN A 58 -10.16 1.87 -12.94
CA ASN A 58 -10.04 2.26 -11.53
C ASN A 58 -8.59 2.40 -11.03
N ARG A 59 -7.58 2.28 -11.92
CA ARG A 59 -6.16 2.28 -11.58
C ARG A 59 -5.32 3.09 -12.58
N TYR A 60 -4.07 3.35 -12.21
CA TYR A 60 -3.04 3.80 -13.14
C TYR A 60 -2.02 2.70 -13.41
N VAL A 61 -1.48 2.67 -14.62
CA VAL A 61 -0.38 1.79 -15.01
C VAL A 61 0.89 2.61 -15.18
N CYS A 62 1.87 2.35 -14.31
CA CYS A 62 3.17 3.01 -14.36
C CYS A 62 3.85 2.79 -15.72
N GLN A 63 4.30 3.87 -16.35
CA GLN A 63 5.11 3.81 -17.57
C GLN A 63 6.62 3.98 -17.27
N LYS A 64 7.03 3.72 -16.03
CA LYS A 64 8.43 3.74 -15.58
C LYS A 64 9.23 5.02 -15.87
N CYS A 65 8.58 6.18 -15.90
CA CYS A 65 9.22 7.48 -16.16
C CYS A 65 10.20 8.00 -15.09
N GLY A 66 10.43 7.27 -14.00
CA GLY A 66 11.36 7.67 -12.93
C GLY A 66 10.96 8.89 -12.08
N SER A 67 9.84 9.55 -12.36
CA SER A 67 9.53 10.86 -11.76
C SER A 67 9.05 10.84 -10.30
N CYS A 68 8.86 9.65 -9.71
CA CYS A 68 8.35 9.48 -8.34
C CYS A 68 8.74 8.12 -7.75
N LYS A 69 8.58 7.97 -6.43
CA LYS A 69 9.00 6.78 -5.68
C LYS A 69 8.30 5.48 -6.09
N ILE A 70 7.12 5.58 -6.72
CA ILE A 70 6.41 4.42 -7.30
C ILE A 70 7.30 3.65 -8.29
N TYR A 71 8.14 4.34 -9.06
CA TYR A 71 9.07 3.72 -10.01
C TYR A 71 9.95 2.66 -9.33
N HIS A 72 10.62 3.05 -8.23
CA HIS A 72 11.50 2.15 -7.49
C HIS A 72 10.72 0.98 -6.88
N ILE A 73 9.52 1.24 -6.33
CA ILE A 73 8.70 0.20 -5.71
C ILE A 73 8.26 -0.84 -6.73
N ILE A 74 7.82 -0.41 -7.92
CA ILE A 74 7.39 -1.32 -8.99
C ILE A 74 8.57 -2.14 -9.52
N ASN A 75 9.72 -1.51 -9.78
CA ASN A 75 10.90 -2.24 -10.26
C ASN A 75 11.37 -3.29 -9.24
N SER A 76 11.46 -2.94 -7.96
CA SER A 76 11.80 -3.92 -6.90
C SER A 76 10.78 -5.04 -6.78
N ALA A 77 9.48 -4.75 -6.96
CA ALA A 77 8.44 -5.78 -6.94
C ALA A 77 8.59 -6.76 -8.10
N GLU A 78 8.89 -6.27 -9.30
CA GLU A 78 9.15 -7.09 -10.49
C GLU A 78 10.41 -7.96 -10.32
N GLU A 79 11.52 -7.39 -9.83
CA GLU A 79 12.77 -8.11 -9.53
C GLU A 79 12.53 -9.28 -8.56
N LEU A 80 11.70 -9.06 -7.54
CA LEU A 80 11.35 -10.08 -6.56
C LEU A 80 10.24 -11.03 -7.01
N ARG A 81 9.71 -10.84 -8.22
CA ARG A 81 8.60 -11.61 -8.79
C ARG A 81 7.34 -11.57 -7.91
N TYR A 82 7.00 -10.39 -7.40
CA TYR A 82 5.69 -10.15 -6.83
C TYR A 82 4.60 -10.45 -7.87
N LYS A 83 3.44 -10.95 -7.43
CA LYS A 83 2.30 -11.20 -8.32
C LYS A 83 1.84 -9.94 -9.06
N GLY A 84 2.05 -8.77 -8.47
CA GLY A 84 1.80 -7.48 -9.12
C GLY A 84 1.92 -6.29 -8.17
N ALA A 85 2.04 -5.11 -8.75
CA ALA A 85 2.02 -3.84 -8.05
C ALA A 85 1.05 -2.87 -8.76
N PHE A 86 0.05 -2.36 -8.05
CA PHE A 86 -1.07 -1.63 -8.64
C PHE A 86 -1.24 -0.25 -8.03
N ILE A 87 -1.33 0.79 -8.86
CA ILE A 87 -1.56 2.17 -8.42
C ILE A 87 -3.07 2.42 -8.40
N LEU A 88 -3.66 2.51 -7.22
CA LEU A 88 -5.10 2.68 -7.05
C LEU A 88 -5.50 4.15 -7.08
N LYS A 89 -6.61 4.45 -7.77
CA LYS A 89 -7.25 5.78 -7.72
C LYS A 89 -7.98 6.03 -6.39
N GLY A 90 -8.42 4.98 -5.70
CA GLY A 90 -9.07 5.08 -4.39
C GLY A 90 -9.41 3.70 -3.81
N GLY A 91 -9.85 3.67 -2.55
CA GLY A 91 -10.06 2.44 -1.79
C GLY A 91 -11.03 1.42 -2.43
N ARG A 92 -12.03 1.87 -3.20
CA ARG A 92 -12.97 0.96 -3.89
C ARG A 92 -12.28 0.01 -4.88
N ALA A 93 -11.15 0.41 -5.47
CA ALA A 93 -10.41 -0.40 -6.42
C ALA A 93 -9.80 -1.68 -5.77
N ILE A 94 -9.68 -1.73 -4.44
CA ILE A 94 -9.17 -2.90 -3.72
C ILE A 94 -10.02 -4.14 -4.01
N ILE A 95 -11.35 -3.99 -4.05
CA ILE A 95 -12.30 -5.10 -4.26
C ILE A 95 -12.06 -5.73 -5.64
N ASP A 96 -11.93 -4.89 -6.67
CA ASP A 96 -11.71 -5.35 -8.05
C ASP A 96 -10.35 -6.03 -8.20
N ILE A 97 -9.31 -5.48 -7.57
CA ILE A 97 -7.97 -6.07 -7.57
C ILE A 97 -7.94 -7.42 -6.86
N ILE A 98 -8.60 -7.56 -5.70
CA ILE A 98 -8.70 -8.83 -4.99
C ILE A 98 -9.40 -9.88 -5.85
N LYS A 99 -10.54 -9.52 -6.48
CA LYS A 99 -11.29 -10.43 -7.36
C LYS A 99 -10.48 -10.87 -8.57
N GLN A 100 -9.78 -9.93 -9.20
CA GLN A 100 -9.02 -10.18 -10.43
C GLN A 100 -7.75 -11.00 -10.17
N PHE A 101 -6.96 -10.65 -9.17
CA PHE A 101 -5.61 -11.22 -9.00
C PHE A 101 -5.53 -12.30 -7.91
N LYS A 102 -6.55 -12.41 -7.05
CA LYS A 102 -6.65 -13.39 -5.95
C LYS A 102 -5.32 -13.50 -5.18
N PRO A 103 -4.82 -12.40 -4.59
CA PRO A 103 -3.58 -12.42 -3.84
C PRO A 103 -3.74 -13.20 -2.53
N LYS A 104 -2.68 -13.86 -2.07
CA LYS A 104 -2.66 -14.50 -0.74
C LYS A 104 -2.15 -13.57 0.36
N SER A 105 -1.44 -12.50 0.01
CA SER A 105 -1.13 -11.40 0.94
C SER A 105 -0.92 -10.07 0.20
N ILE A 106 -1.04 -8.97 0.93
CA ILE A 106 -0.99 -7.61 0.38
C ILE A 106 -0.02 -6.74 1.17
N LEU A 107 0.84 -6.00 0.46
CA LEU A 107 1.55 -4.84 0.99
C LEU A 107 0.81 -3.57 0.58
N GLY A 108 0.17 -2.88 1.52
CA GLY A 108 -0.58 -1.64 1.27
C GLY A 108 0.22 -0.39 1.63
N ILE A 109 0.17 0.64 0.79
CA ILE A 109 0.75 1.96 1.05
C ILE A 109 -0.36 3.00 0.93
N ALA A 110 -0.63 3.77 1.99
CA ALA A 110 -1.60 4.87 1.97
C ALA A 110 -1.43 5.79 3.20
N CYS A 111 -2.30 6.78 3.36
CA CYS A 111 -2.48 7.47 4.65
C CYS A 111 -3.16 6.54 5.67
N PHE A 112 -3.13 6.89 6.96
CA PHE A 112 -3.69 6.02 8.01
C PHE A 112 -5.19 5.74 7.86
N TYR A 113 -5.97 6.70 7.38
CA TYR A 113 -7.42 6.55 7.19
C TYR A 113 -7.73 5.50 6.11
N GLU A 114 -7.23 5.70 4.89
CA GLU A 114 -7.38 4.73 3.78
C GLU A 114 -6.74 3.39 4.11
N GLY A 115 -5.61 3.41 4.84
CA GLY A 115 -4.95 2.21 5.32
C GLY A 115 -5.83 1.36 6.22
N LEU A 116 -6.55 1.96 7.17
CA LEU A 116 -7.47 1.23 8.02
C LEU A 116 -8.63 0.63 7.23
N LEU A 117 -9.24 1.39 6.32
CA LEU A 117 -10.33 0.91 5.46
C LEU A 117 -9.86 -0.25 4.57
N GLY A 118 -8.68 -0.12 3.96
CA GLY A 118 -8.08 -1.17 3.14
C GLY A 118 -7.77 -2.43 3.95
N ILE A 119 -7.23 -2.30 5.16
CA ILE A 119 -7.01 -3.45 6.07
C ILE A 119 -8.33 -4.15 6.38
N GLN A 120 -9.39 -3.40 6.72
CA GLN A 120 -10.71 -3.98 7.02
C GLN A 120 -11.28 -4.72 5.81
N GLU A 121 -11.11 -4.19 4.60
CA GLU A 121 -11.58 -4.86 3.38
C GLU A 121 -10.82 -6.17 3.12
N CYS A 122 -9.49 -6.17 3.29
CA CYS A 122 -8.70 -7.39 3.17
C CYS A 122 -9.04 -8.43 4.25
N GLU A 123 -9.36 -7.99 5.47
CA GLU A 123 -9.78 -8.89 6.56
C GLU A 123 -11.09 -9.62 6.24
N LYS A 124 -12.08 -8.94 5.63
CA LYS A 124 -13.32 -9.58 5.14
C LYS A 124 -13.02 -10.71 4.14
N ASN A 125 -11.96 -10.53 3.35
CA ASN A 125 -11.50 -11.49 2.35
C ASN A 125 -10.46 -12.49 2.91
N ARG A 126 -10.16 -12.45 4.22
CA ARG A 126 -9.15 -13.29 4.90
C ARG A 126 -7.73 -13.16 4.33
N ILE A 127 -7.39 -11.99 3.79
CA ILE A 127 -6.08 -11.71 3.20
C ILE A 127 -5.20 -10.97 4.21
N PRO A 128 -4.06 -11.51 4.66
CA PRO A 128 -3.13 -10.81 5.53
C PRO A 128 -2.52 -9.59 4.83
N VAL A 129 -2.48 -8.47 5.55
CA VAL A 129 -1.94 -7.20 5.06
C VAL A 129 -0.80 -6.73 5.93
N GLN A 130 0.30 -6.32 5.31
CA GLN A 130 1.20 -5.33 5.91
C GLN A 130 0.99 -3.96 5.31
N PHE A 131 0.98 -2.95 6.16
CA PHE A 131 0.72 -1.59 5.78
C PHE A 131 1.92 -0.68 6.07
N VAL A 132 2.28 0.16 5.09
CA VAL A 132 3.30 1.20 5.25
C VAL A 132 2.62 2.56 5.10
N PRO A 133 2.55 3.37 6.17
CA PRO A 133 1.98 4.70 6.06
C PRO A 133 2.86 5.60 5.20
N LEU A 134 2.22 6.53 4.52
CA LEU A 134 2.88 7.72 3.99
C LEU A 134 3.53 8.50 5.14
N THR A 135 4.68 9.12 4.87
CA THR A 135 5.38 10.02 5.80
C THR A 135 4.87 11.45 5.71
N LYS A 136 4.26 11.79 4.58
CA LYS A 136 3.55 13.04 4.35
C LYS A 136 2.24 12.72 3.66
N ASP A 137 1.15 13.06 4.30
CA ASP A 137 -0.21 12.69 3.88
C ASP A 137 -0.90 13.91 3.24
N GLY A 138 -1.91 13.65 2.41
CA GLY A 138 -2.62 14.67 1.63
C GLY A 138 -3.04 14.14 0.27
N CYS A 139 -3.71 14.98 -0.52
CA CYS A 139 -4.07 14.61 -1.90
C CYS A 139 -2.94 14.91 -2.91
N PHE A 140 -1.95 15.72 -2.53
CA PHE A 140 -0.87 16.19 -3.39
C PHE A 140 0.46 16.20 -2.62
N ASN A 141 1.56 15.95 -3.33
CA ASN A 141 2.93 16.01 -2.79
C ASN A 141 3.10 15.15 -1.52
N THR A 142 2.53 13.94 -1.55
CA THR A 142 2.70 12.96 -0.49
C THR A 142 4.04 12.28 -0.60
N ASP A 143 4.46 11.66 0.50
CA ASP A 143 5.73 10.97 0.51
C ASP A 143 5.70 9.67 1.32
N VAL A 144 6.66 8.79 1.06
CA VAL A 144 6.87 7.54 1.80
C VAL A 144 8.36 7.34 2.09
N ASN A 145 8.66 6.75 3.24
CA ASN A 145 10.01 6.32 3.58
C ASN A 145 10.38 5.08 2.77
N LEU A 146 11.09 5.28 1.65
CA LEU A 146 11.51 4.18 0.77
C LEU A 146 12.39 3.17 1.50
N ARG A 147 13.34 3.59 2.35
CA ARG A 147 14.23 2.68 3.06
C ARG A 147 13.44 1.69 3.92
N LYS A 148 12.50 2.19 4.72
CA LYS A 148 11.62 1.35 5.57
C LYS A 148 10.72 0.45 4.73
N LEU A 149 10.18 0.97 3.63
CA LEU A 149 9.36 0.19 2.70
C LEU A 149 10.18 -0.96 2.10
N MET A 150 11.41 -0.71 1.65
CA MET A 150 12.27 -1.74 1.07
C MET A 150 12.62 -2.85 2.06
N LEU A 151 12.84 -2.54 3.34
CA LEU A 151 13.03 -3.57 4.37
C LEU A 151 11.84 -4.53 4.48
N ILE A 152 10.61 -4.04 4.27
CA ILE A 152 9.40 -4.86 4.31
C ILE A 152 9.23 -5.63 2.98
N LEU A 153 9.48 -4.95 1.86
CA LEU A 153 9.31 -5.48 0.51
C LEU A 153 10.28 -6.63 0.21
N TYR A 154 11.56 -6.51 0.60
CA TYR A 154 12.58 -7.53 0.37
C TYR A 154 12.57 -8.68 1.39
N LYS A 155 11.81 -8.56 2.48
CA LYS A 155 11.83 -9.57 3.55
C LYS A 155 11.14 -10.86 3.10
N ARG A 156 11.96 -11.93 3.10
CA ARG A 156 11.55 -13.31 2.84
C ARG A 156 11.02 -13.96 4.10
N PHE A 157 10.20 -14.99 3.90
CA PHE A 157 9.96 -15.94 4.98
C PHE A 157 11.24 -16.75 5.18
N ASN A 158 11.75 -16.77 6.40
CA ASN A 158 12.73 -17.77 6.78
C ASN A 158 11.94 -18.89 7.44
N ASN A 159 11.81 -20.02 6.75
CA ASN A 159 11.49 -21.28 7.41
C ASN A 159 12.74 -21.65 8.21
N ILE A 160 12.74 -21.35 9.51
CA ILE A 160 13.59 -22.06 10.47
C ILE A 160 12.72 -23.17 11.03
#